data_AF-A0A367KUQ2-F1
#
_entry.id   AF-A0A367KUQ2-F1
#
_cell.length_a   1.000
_cell.length_b   1.000
_cell.length_c   1.000
_cell.angle_alpha   90.00
_cell.angle_beta   90.00
_cell.angle_gamma   90.00
#
_symmetry.space_group_name_H-M   'P 1'
#
loop_
_entity.id
_entity.type
_entity.pdbx_description
1 polymer ?
#
loop_
_entity_poly.entity_id
_entity_poly.type
_entity_poly.pdbx_seq_one_letter_code
_entity_poly.pdbx_strand_id
1 'polypeptide(L)'
;MLPLECKRPPPQWCEVYIPMLDLTVNLPLAHLQDSSSITLEEAKEAVVDILKEEQEESLEKITAKSSQALDDFGFCWTTGDRAEWIYWTHSATHQPMNSVICPQNIEKTHRLELRPIEHTPNHIVLPDNFVLKEPPPVEGFLIHITDFTGSNKTKKNRKMRYFASFDQYLFYTPVQKTTVPNMRCFIDEGLLPKNARSQPYVSAISPYAPACTPEIQAGEITRRMLLMTEAKGVIDLTQVSYVRRTFIDNPMTNFEESGISNHSRIALLNKQSSIPSYQAVSQQDSRKACLELVMENGLQIKFEAYSSDTCDLWVNYLAQIVVYWKARKEAVKDVHSYDNFIFNHAKSLVNTKDGCAHHQNQRLADTRIWSLCLYEQCRDVVKSGILYYKPHKRGSYSQKMFILTANGWVLFYNVYDRDSSKQHCNHQKKGALDLAGCYVYSGLDDSKKRKGSNRDSLLRKSARIYKNGLSTDDDSLSCIFSIWKPSLRRYFSTRKHRLSVYHHDKRTNPYGSTWTFLAPSRREKEEWVCALNTVIEHMIRNESR
;
A
#
# COMPACT_ATOMS: atom_id res chain seq x y z
N MET A 1 15.96 -21.81 -28.66
CA MET A 1 16.92 -20.72 -28.92
C MET A 1 16.52 -20.03 -30.20
N LEU A 2 16.59 -18.69 -30.26
CA LEU A 2 16.24 -17.93 -31.46
C LEU A 2 17.22 -18.22 -32.62
N PRO A 3 16.77 -18.23 -33.89
CA PRO A 3 17.65 -18.31 -35.06
C PRO A 3 18.76 -17.25 -35.01
N LEU A 4 19.94 -17.54 -35.55
CA LEU A 4 21.09 -16.62 -35.56
C LEU A 4 20.75 -15.27 -36.21
N GLU A 5 19.92 -15.31 -37.25
CA GLU A 5 19.37 -14.17 -37.99
C GLU A 5 18.54 -13.22 -37.11
N CYS A 6 17.92 -13.75 -36.06
CA CYS A 6 17.08 -12.99 -35.13
C CYS A 6 17.84 -12.50 -33.89
N LYS A 7 19.12 -12.85 -33.75
CA LYS A 7 19.95 -12.40 -32.63
C LYS A 7 20.57 -11.06 -33.00
N ARG A 8 20.25 -10.02 -32.24
CA ARG A 8 20.95 -8.74 -32.34
C ARG A 8 22.37 -8.88 -31.81
N PRO A 9 23.36 -8.19 -32.40
CA PRO A 9 24.72 -8.17 -31.87
C PRO A 9 24.73 -7.51 -30.47
N PRO A 10 25.71 -7.85 -29.62
CA PRO A 10 25.86 -7.19 -28.33
C PRO A 10 26.11 -5.68 -28.54
N PRO A 11 25.59 -4.82 -27.65
CA PRO A 11 25.77 -3.39 -27.75
C PRO A 11 27.24 -3.01 -27.57
N GLN A 12 27.73 -2.07 -28.37
CA GLN A 12 29.10 -1.54 -28.27
C GLN A 12 29.27 -0.52 -27.13
N TRP A 13 28.16 0.05 -26.66
CA TRP A 13 28.11 1.12 -25.67
C TRP A 13 26.99 0.83 -24.67
N CYS A 14 27.19 1.24 -23.42
CA CYS A 14 26.13 1.38 -22.43
C CYS A 14 25.79 2.87 -22.29
N GLU A 15 24.63 3.27 -22.79
CA GLU A 15 24.15 4.65 -22.71
C GLU A 15 23.40 4.84 -21.38
N VAL A 16 23.90 5.71 -20.51
CA VAL A 16 23.32 6.04 -19.21
C VAL A 16 22.85 7.49 -19.23
N TYR A 17 21.55 7.70 -19.00
CA TYR A 17 20.97 9.04 -18.95
C TYR A 17 20.77 9.51 -17.51
N ILE A 18 21.04 10.79 -17.25
CA ILE A 18 20.92 11.43 -15.93
C ILE A 18 19.90 12.56 -16.05
N PRO A 19 18.61 12.30 -15.77
CA PRO A 19 17.54 13.27 -16.02
C PRO A 19 17.72 14.61 -15.29
N MET A 20 18.30 14.60 -14.08
CA MET A 20 18.49 15.82 -13.29
C MET A 20 19.50 16.80 -13.91
N LEU A 21 20.43 16.28 -14.71
CA LEU A 21 21.46 17.06 -15.39
C LEU A 21 21.19 17.23 -16.89
N ASP A 22 20.17 16.53 -17.42
CA ASP A 22 19.96 16.37 -18.86
C ASP A 22 21.24 15.89 -19.58
N LEU A 23 21.95 14.95 -18.96
CA LEU A 23 23.26 14.44 -19.40
C LEU A 23 23.15 12.97 -19.83
N THR A 24 23.82 12.60 -20.92
CA THR A 24 23.99 11.20 -21.31
C THR A 24 25.48 10.82 -21.25
N VAL A 25 25.81 9.79 -20.48
CA VAL A 25 27.16 9.20 -20.38
C VAL A 25 27.18 7.90 -21.17
N ASN A 26 28.15 7.77 -22.09
CA ASN A 26 28.29 6.58 -22.94
C ASN A 26 29.52 5.77 -22.53
N LEU A 27 29.30 4.61 -21.91
CA LEU A 27 30.39 3.73 -21.49
C LEU A 27 30.75 2.74 -22.62
N PRO A 28 32.01 2.69 -23.10
CA PRO A 28 32.41 1.75 -24.13
C PRO A 28 32.45 0.30 -23.60
N LEU A 29 31.73 -0.60 -24.26
CA LEU A 29 31.73 -2.05 -23.97
C LEU A 29 32.62 -2.84 -24.95
N ALA A 30 32.85 -2.32 -26.16
CA ALA A 30 33.48 -3.04 -27.26
C ALA A 30 34.97 -3.40 -27.05
N HIS A 31 35.65 -2.78 -26.09
CA HIS A 31 37.09 -2.97 -25.82
C HIS A 31 37.39 -3.87 -24.63
N LEU A 32 36.35 -4.41 -23.96
CA LEU A 32 36.51 -5.21 -22.76
C LEU A 32 36.46 -6.70 -23.12
N GLN A 33 37.56 -7.41 -22.86
CA GLN A 33 37.74 -8.84 -23.21
C GLN A 33 36.64 -9.73 -22.61
N ASP A 34 36.06 -9.32 -21.46
CA ASP A 34 34.97 -10.00 -20.76
C ASP A 34 33.70 -9.12 -20.64
N SER A 35 33.28 -8.47 -21.72
CA SER A 35 32.11 -7.56 -21.71
C SER A 35 30.80 -8.18 -21.18
N SER A 36 30.67 -9.52 -21.19
CA SER A 36 29.52 -10.25 -20.66
C SER A 36 29.46 -10.34 -19.12
N SER A 37 30.57 -10.09 -18.42
CA SER A 37 30.60 -10.12 -16.95
C SER A 37 30.39 -8.76 -16.29
N ILE A 38 30.41 -7.67 -17.06
CA ILE A 38 30.31 -6.31 -16.51
C ILE A 38 28.96 -6.13 -15.83
N THR A 39 29.01 -5.72 -14.58
CA THR A 39 27.82 -5.48 -13.76
C THR A 39 27.36 -4.02 -13.85
N LEU A 40 26.08 -3.80 -13.57
CA LEU A 40 25.51 -2.47 -13.45
C LEU A 40 26.04 -1.72 -12.22
N GLU A 41 26.65 -2.41 -11.25
CA GLU A 41 27.34 -1.76 -10.13
C GLU A 41 28.66 -1.15 -10.60
N GLU A 42 29.47 -1.91 -11.34
CA GLU A 42 30.70 -1.41 -11.96
C GLU A 42 30.41 -0.25 -12.94
N ALA A 43 29.32 -0.36 -13.71
CA ALA A 43 28.88 0.74 -14.57
C ALA A 43 28.46 1.98 -13.77
N LYS A 44 27.90 1.81 -12.57
CA LYS A 44 27.52 2.93 -11.68
C LYS A 44 28.78 3.63 -11.20
N GLU A 45 29.76 2.89 -10.71
CA GLU A 45 31.05 3.42 -10.26
C GLU A 45 31.74 4.22 -11.37
N ALA A 46 31.82 3.66 -12.58
CA ALA A 46 32.42 4.34 -13.73
C ALA A 46 31.71 5.66 -14.08
N VAL A 47 30.36 5.70 -14.06
CA VAL A 47 29.61 6.94 -14.31
C VAL A 47 29.88 7.97 -13.21
N VAL A 48 29.92 7.54 -11.96
CA VAL A 48 30.20 8.41 -10.82
C VAL A 48 31.60 9.01 -10.90
N ASP A 49 32.59 8.23 -11.30
CA ASP A 49 33.97 8.70 -11.43
C ASP A 49 34.11 9.69 -12.60
N ILE A 50 33.46 9.43 -13.74
CA ILE A 50 33.40 10.40 -14.86
C ILE A 50 32.77 11.73 -14.40
N LEU A 51 31.68 11.67 -13.62
CA LEU A 51 31.04 12.87 -13.10
C LEU A 51 31.92 13.66 -12.12
N LYS A 52 32.74 12.97 -11.30
CA LYS A 52 33.70 13.62 -10.40
C LYS A 52 34.83 14.30 -11.18
N GLU A 53 35.33 13.66 -12.23
CA GLU A 53 36.48 14.16 -13.00
C GLU A 53 36.12 15.29 -13.97
N GLU A 54 35.01 15.16 -14.71
CA GLU A 54 34.68 16.07 -15.81
C GLU A 54 33.65 17.16 -15.42
N GLN A 55 32.86 16.95 -14.36
CA GLN A 55 31.76 17.85 -13.99
C GLN A 55 31.58 18.02 -12.48
N GLU A 56 32.66 18.32 -11.75
CA GLU A 56 32.63 18.58 -10.30
C GLU A 56 31.55 19.63 -9.92
N GLU A 57 31.39 20.70 -10.71
CA GLU A 57 30.36 21.73 -10.50
C GLU A 57 28.92 21.21 -10.71
N SER A 58 28.70 20.25 -11.61
CA SER A 58 27.39 19.60 -11.79
C SER A 58 27.11 18.62 -10.65
N LEU A 59 28.14 17.95 -10.13
CA LEU A 59 28.06 17.04 -9.01
C LEU A 59 27.76 17.77 -7.69
N GLU A 60 28.36 18.93 -7.48
CA GLU A 60 28.01 19.86 -6.41
C GLU A 60 26.56 20.34 -6.54
N LYS A 61 26.09 20.67 -7.75
CA LYS A 61 24.67 21.01 -7.99
C LYS A 61 23.72 19.85 -7.69
N ILE A 62 24.13 18.61 -7.95
CA ILE A 62 23.34 17.42 -7.62
C ILE A 62 23.24 17.27 -6.11
N THR A 63 24.38 17.16 -5.43
CA THR A 63 24.46 16.93 -3.97
C THR A 63 23.86 18.09 -3.16
N ALA A 64 24.05 19.33 -3.61
CA ALA A 64 23.44 20.51 -2.97
C ALA A 64 21.92 20.59 -3.17
N LYS A 65 21.38 20.13 -4.31
CA LYS A 65 19.92 20.10 -4.55
C LYS A 65 19.22 18.93 -3.85
N SER A 66 19.88 17.77 -3.75
CA SER A 66 19.27 16.58 -3.17
C SER A 66 19.55 16.40 -1.68
N SER A 67 20.47 17.15 -1.07
CA SER A 67 20.97 16.91 0.31
C SER A 67 21.42 15.46 0.55
N GLN A 68 21.77 14.75 -0.51
CA GLN A 68 21.98 13.31 -0.56
C GLN A 68 23.39 12.98 -1.05
N ALA A 69 23.96 11.90 -0.52
CA ALA A 69 25.24 11.38 -0.95
C ALA A 69 25.11 10.68 -2.32
N LEU A 70 26.24 10.45 -3.01
CA LEU A 70 26.27 9.67 -4.24
C LEU A 70 25.79 8.22 -4.08
N ASP A 71 25.85 7.71 -2.85
CA ASP A 71 25.29 6.40 -2.48
C ASP A 71 23.76 6.37 -2.57
N ASP A 72 23.11 7.53 -2.50
CA ASP A 72 21.66 7.68 -2.62
C ASP A 72 21.19 7.68 -4.08
N PHE A 73 22.05 7.34 -5.06
CA PHE A 73 21.65 7.16 -6.45
C PHE A 73 21.47 5.68 -6.81
N GLY A 74 20.48 5.37 -7.61
CA GLY A 74 20.24 4.03 -8.13
C GLY A 74 20.03 4.04 -9.63
N PHE A 75 20.33 2.91 -10.27
CA PHE A 75 19.96 2.71 -11.66
C PHE A 75 18.51 2.22 -11.78
N CYS A 76 17.82 2.73 -12.79
CA CYS A 76 16.51 2.24 -13.17
C CYS A 76 16.38 2.12 -14.69
N TRP A 77 15.65 1.11 -15.14
CA TRP A 77 15.20 1.00 -16.51
C TRP A 77 13.91 1.78 -16.68
N THR A 78 13.85 2.65 -17.67
CA THR A 78 12.66 3.44 -17.97
C THR A 78 12.11 3.14 -19.36
N THR A 79 10.79 3.09 -19.46
CA THR A 79 10.05 2.94 -20.73
C THR A 79 8.78 3.76 -20.66
N GLY A 80 8.77 4.90 -21.36
CA GLY A 80 7.67 5.85 -21.29
C GLY A 80 7.44 6.35 -19.87
N ASP A 81 6.23 6.18 -19.35
CA ASP A 81 5.80 6.62 -18.01
C ASP A 81 6.16 5.64 -16.87
N ARG A 82 6.91 4.57 -17.16
CA ARG A 82 7.29 3.52 -16.20
C ARG A 82 8.78 3.56 -15.88
N ALA A 83 9.11 3.42 -14.59
CA ALA A 83 10.46 3.16 -14.11
C ALA A 83 10.53 1.84 -13.32
N GLU A 84 11.61 1.10 -13.50
CA GLU A 84 11.91 -0.15 -12.80
C GLU A 84 13.31 -0.06 -12.22
N TRP A 85 13.42 -0.05 -10.88
CA TRP A 85 14.72 0.01 -10.22
C TRP A 85 15.48 -1.30 -10.38
N ILE A 86 16.78 -1.18 -10.62
CA ILE A 86 17.71 -2.31 -10.58
C ILE A 86 18.10 -2.51 -9.12
N TYR A 87 17.28 -3.27 -8.41
CA TYR A 87 17.46 -3.52 -6.98
C TYR A 87 18.09 -4.90 -6.70
N TRP A 88 17.75 -5.91 -7.51
CA TRP A 88 18.24 -7.27 -7.32
C TRP A 88 19.53 -7.52 -8.08
N THR A 89 20.61 -7.79 -7.35
CA THR A 89 21.94 -8.05 -7.94
C THR A 89 22.10 -9.52 -8.35
N HIS A 90 21.52 -10.43 -7.58
CA HIS A 90 21.55 -11.87 -7.80
C HIS A 90 20.15 -12.42 -8.01
N SER A 91 20.00 -13.56 -8.69
CA SER A 91 18.77 -14.33 -8.77
C SER A 91 18.51 -15.08 -7.45
N ALA A 92 17.30 -15.62 -7.29
CA ALA A 92 16.99 -16.53 -6.18
C ALA A 92 17.86 -17.80 -6.17
N THR A 93 18.54 -18.13 -7.28
CA THR A 93 19.50 -19.24 -7.37
C THR A 93 20.95 -18.76 -7.32
N HIS A 94 21.20 -17.57 -6.76
CA HIS A 94 22.52 -16.93 -6.60
C HIS A 94 23.30 -16.65 -7.90
N GLN A 95 22.62 -16.58 -9.05
CA GLN A 95 23.28 -16.18 -10.30
C GLN A 95 23.23 -14.66 -10.46
N PRO A 96 24.32 -13.99 -10.90
CA PRO A 96 24.27 -12.54 -11.13
C PRO A 96 23.22 -12.20 -12.19
N MET A 97 22.40 -11.19 -11.90
CA MET A 97 21.29 -10.76 -12.75
C MET A 97 21.43 -9.29 -13.21
N ASN A 98 22.42 -8.58 -12.66
CA ASN A 98 22.69 -7.17 -12.92
C ASN A 98 23.72 -6.94 -14.06
N SER A 99 23.82 -7.84 -15.04
CA SER A 99 24.73 -7.62 -16.17
C SER A 99 24.27 -6.43 -17.03
N VAL A 100 25.23 -5.61 -17.47
CA VAL A 100 24.99 -4.51 -18.41
C VAL A 100 24.49 -5.01 -19.76
N ILE A 101 24.93 -6.21 -20.18
CA ILE A 101 24.46 -6.86 -21.41
C ILE A 101 23.20 -7.66 -21.08
N CYS A 102 22.07 -6.97 -21.07
CA CYS A 102 20.75 -7.55 -20.81
C CYS A 102 19.80 -7.36 -22.02
N PRO A 103 18.67 -8.10 -22.09
CA PRO A 103 17.70 -7.95 -23.19
C PRO A 103 17.23 -6.50 -23.38
N GLN A 104 17.06 -5.74 -22.31
CA GLN A 104 16.66 -4.33 -22.37
C GLN A 104 17.66 -3.48 -23.16
N ASN A 105 18.96 -3.69 -22.92
CA ASN A 105 20.05 -2.99 -23.60
C ASN A 105 20.23 -3.48 -25.04
N ILE A 106 20.27 -4.80 -25.26
CA ILE A 106 20.43 -5.41 -26.59
C ILE A 106 19.27 -5.02 -27.53
N GLU A 107 18.04 -5.05 -27.02
CA GLU A 107 16.86 -4.73 -27.80
C GLU A 107 16.57 -3.22 -27.87
N LYS A 108 17.29 -2.40 -27.09
CA LYS A 108 17.08 -0.96 -26.92
C LYS A 108 15.61 -0.63 -26.63
N THR A 109 14.98 -1.45 -25.78
CA THR A 109 13.56 -1.29 -25.42
C THR A 109 13.35 -0.31 -24.27
N HIS A 110 14.36 -0.16 -23.42
CA HIS A 110 14.34 0.69 -22.23
C HIS A 110 15.56 1.62 -22.27
N ARG A 111 15.46 2.76 -21.60
CA ARG A 111 16.60 3.64 -21.33
C ARG A 111 17.12 3.38 -19.91
N LEU A 112 18.43 3.20 -19.77
CA LEU A 112 19.09 3.12 -18.47
C LEU A 112 19.24 4.53 -17.92
N GLU A 113 18.72 4.77 -16.71
CA GLU A 113 18.80 6.08 -16.07
C GLU A 113 19.41 5.99 -14.67
N LEU A 114 20.27 6.95 -14.33
CA LEU A 114 20.77 7.17 -12.98
C LEU A 114 19.91 8.23 -12.30
N ARG A 115 19.26 7.87 -11.19
CA ARG A 115 18.33 8.75 -10.48
C ARG A 115 18.56 8.72 -8.98
N PRO A 116 18.25 9.80 -8.25
CA PRO A 116 18.23 9.77 -6.80
C PRO A 116 17.16 8.80 -6.32
N ILE A 117 17.51 8.04 -5.28
CA ILE A 117 16.63 7.11 -4.60
C ILE A 117 15.65 7.93 -3.78
N GLU A 118 14.40 7.91 -4.21
CA GLU A 118 13.29 8.55 -3.51
C GLU A 118 12.42 7.48 -2.86
N HIS A 119 12.41 7.48 -1.52
CA HIS A 119 11.40 6.75 -0.76
C HIS A 119 10.07 7.51 -0.78
N THR A 120 8.96 6.79 -0.59
CA THR A 120 7.66 7.43 -0.42
C THR A 120 7.74 8.46 0.70
N PRO A 121 7.35 9.72 0.44
CA PRO A 121 7.58 10.80 1.39
C PRO A 121 6.84 10.53 2.71
N ASN A 122 7.46 10.89 3.83
CA ASN A 122 6.87 10.82 5.17
C ASN A 122 6.32 12.18 5.63
N HIS A 123 6.25 13.15 4.72
CA HIS A 123 5.70 14.47 4.95
C HIS A 123 5.11 15.03 3.66
N ILE A 124 4.21 15.99 3.78
CA ILE A 124 3.56 16.68 2.66
C ILE A 124 3.75 18.16 2.87
N VAL A 125 4.24 18.85 1.84
CA VAL A 125 4.35 20.31 1.83
C VAL A 125 3.08 20.87 1.20
N LEU A 126 2.32 21.65 1.98
CA LEU A 126 1.12 22.36 1.51
C LEU A 126 1.49 23.67 0.79
N PRO A 127 0.57 24.30 0.03
CA PRO A 127 0.83 25.54 -0.70
C PRO A 127 1.38 26.70 0.14
N ASP A 128 1.08 26.73 1.44
CA ASP A 128 1.55 27.76 2.38
C ASP A 128 2.92 27.43 3.01
N ASN A 129 3.71 26.52 2.42
CA ASN A 129 4.94 25.93 2.99
C ASN A 129 4.75 25.21 4.34
N PHE A 130 3.50 24.93 4.72
CA PHE A 130 3.23 24.15 5.92
C PHE A 130 3.54 22.67 5.67
N VAL A 131 4.33 22.06 6.56
CA VAL A 131 4.74 20.66 6.44
C VAL A 131 3.88 19.78 7.34
N LEU A 132 3.06 18.94 6.72
CA LEU A 132 2.31 17.88 7.40
C LEU A 132 3.19 16.63 7.49
N LYS A 133 3.67 16.30 8.69
CA LYS A 133 4.39 15.04 8.96
C LYS A 133 3.42 13.86 9.04
N GLU A 134 3.84 12.71 8.55
CA GLU A 134 3.10 11.45 8.68
C GLU A 134 2.95 11.09 10.17
N PRO A 135 1.70 10.97 10.66
CA PRO A 135 1.46 10.58 12.04
C PRO A 135 1.77 9.09 12.24
N PRO A 136 2.20 8.69 13.46
CA PRO A 136 2.46 7.29 13.73
C PRO A 136 1.17 6.46 13.72
N PRO A 137 1.27 5.15 13.39
CA PRO A 137 0.11 4.27 13.44
C PRO A 137 -0.31 4.01 14.90
N VAL A 138 -1.61 3.94 15.13
CA VAL A 138 -2.24 3.70 16.44
C VAL A 138 -2.92 2.32 16.47
N GLU A 139 -2.75 1.61 17.58
CA GLU A 139 -3.47 0.36 17.84
C GLU A 139 -4.05 0.31 19.25
N GLY A 140 -5.09 -0.49 19.44
CA GLY A 140 -5.69 -0.68 20.77
C GLY A 140 -7.06 -1.35 20.77
N PHE A 141 -7.60 -1.58 21.97
CA PHE A 141 -8.92 -2.18 22.14
C PHE A 141 -10.02 -1.11 22.22
N LEU A 142 -11.10 -1.32 21.47
CA LEU A 142 -12.29 -0.49 21.51
C LEU A 142 -13.55 -1.35 21.59
N ILE A 143 -14.55 -0.89 22.33
CA ILE A 143 -15.87 -1.50 22.40
C ILE A 143 -16.78 -0.81 21.39
N HIS A 144 -17.27 -1.55 20.39
CA HIS A 144 -18.10 -0.98 19.34
C HIS A 144 -19.55 -0.78 19.82
N ILE A 145 -19.96 0.48 19.98
CA ILE A 145 -21.25 0.89 20.57
C ILE A 145 -22.37 0.93 19.53
N THR A 146 -22.13 1.58 18.39
CA THR A 146 -23.07 1.57 17.26
C THR A 146 -22.81 0.34 16.40
N ASP A 147 -23.67 0.07 15.43
CA ASP A 147 -23.30 -0.73 14.28
C ASP A 147 -22.64 0.13 13.20
N PHE A 148 -22.18 -0.52 12.13
CA PHE A 148 -21.57 0.19 11.01
C PHE A 148 -22.59 0.90 10.11
N THR A 149 -23.89 0.80 10.41
CA THR A 149 -24.97 1.59 9.78
C THR A 149 -25.35 2.82 10.60
N GLY A 150 -24.66 3.08 11.73
CA GLY A 150 -24.89 4.20 12.63
C GLY A 150 -25.99 3.98 13.67
N SER A 151 -26.60 2.79 13.72
CA SER A 151 -27.64 2.49 14.72
C SER A 151 -27.00 2.06 16.05
N ASN A 152 -27.53 2.53 17.17
CA ASN A 152 -27.04 2.14 18.50
C ASN A 152 -27.26 0.64 18.76
N LYS A 153 -26.22 -0.08 19.19
CA LYS A 153 -26.39 -1.48 19.64
C LYS A 153 -26.90 -1.52 21.07
N THR A 154 -27.73 -2.53 21.32
CA THR A 154 -28.05 -2.95 22.69
C THR A 154 -26.78 -3.33 23.44
N LYS A 155 -26.74 -3.09 24.76
CA LYS A 155 -25.56 -3.39 25.60
C LYS A 155 -25.06 -4.83 25.41
N LYS A 156 -25.96 -5.80 25.24
CA LYS A 156 -25.64 -7.23 24.99
C LYS A 156 -24.92 -7.50 23.66
N ASN A 157 -25.08 -6.62 22.67
CA ASN A 157 -24.51 -6.78 21.32
C ASN A 157 -23.20 -6.00 21.12
N ARG A 158 -22.76 -5.23 22.13
CA ARG A 158 -21.48 -4.53 22.10
C ARG A 158 -20.35 -5.55 22.20
N LYS A 159 -19.42 -5.50 21.24
CA LYS A 159 -18.28 -6.43 21.19
C LYS A 159 -17.00 -5.62 21.19
N MET A 160 -16.09 -5.99 22.08
CA MET A 160 -14.71 -5.52 22.04
C MET A 160 -14.03 -6.06 20.78
N ARG A 161 -13.23 -5.21 20.14
CA ARG A 161 -12.39 -5.55 19.00
C ARG A 161 -11.06 -4.83 19.15
N TYR A 162 -10.04 -5.41 18.55
CA TYR A 162 -8.76 -4.75 18.41
C TYR A 162 -8.77 -3.93 17.12
N PHE A 163 -8.35 -2.68 17.20
CA PHE A 163 -8.23 -1.77 16.08
C PHE A 163 -6.77 -1.42 15.86
N ALA A 164 -6.34 -1.38 14.61
CA ALA A 164 -4.97 -1.04 14.22
C ALA A 164 -4.99 -0.25 12.92
N SER A 165 -4.28 0.89 12.88
CA SER A 165 -4.16 1.69 11.67
C SER A 165 -2.98 1.24 10.81
N PHE A 166 -3.23 1.04 9.53
CA PHE A 166 -2.23 0.77 8.50
C PHE A 166 -2.49 1.70 7.34
N ASP A 167 -1.55 2.62 7.08
CA ASP A 167 -1.75 3.74 6.17
C ASP A 167 -3.10 4.46 6.43
N GLN A 168 -3.93 4.62 5.41
CA GLN A 168 -5.25 5.24 5.49
C GLN A 168 -6.36 4.34 6.08
N TYR A 169 -6.05 3.11 6.46
CA TYR A 169 -7.06 2.11 6.84
C TYR A 169 -7.01 1.81 8.34
N LEU A 170 -8.18 1.81 8.97
CA LEU A 170 -8.35 1.31 10.33
C LEU A 170 -8.93 -0.11 10.29
N PHE A 171 -8.07 -1.10 10.52
CA PHE A 171 -8.44 -2.52 10.55
C PHE A 171 -9.09 -2.87 11.88
N TYR A 172 -10.08 -3.77 11.87
CA TYR A 172 -10.66 -4.30 13.09
C TYR A 172 -10.63 -5.83 13.14
N THR A 173 -10.02 -6.36 14.20
CA THR A 173 -9.73 -7.78 14.40
C THR A 173 -10.46 -8.32 15.63
N PRO A 174 -10.99 -9.55 15.59
CA PRO A 174 -11.56 -10.19 16.78
C PRO A 174 -10.51 -10.36 17.87
N VAL A 175 -10.89 -10.15 19.13
CA VAL A 175 -9.99 -10.27 20.28
C VAL A 175 -9.30 -11.64 20.34
N GLN A 176 -10.02 -12.72 19.97
CA GLN A 176 -9.49 -14.09 19.98
C GLN A 176 -8.37 -14.33 18.96
N LYS A 177 -8.25 -13.46 17.96
CA LYS A 177 -7.26 -13.54 16.87
C LYS A 177 -6.21 -12.43 16.97
N THR A 178 -6.23 -11.68 18.07
CA THR A 178 -5.34 -10.55 18.29
C THR A 178 -4.11 -11.01 19.04
N THR A 179 -2.95 -10.58 18.56
CA THR A 179 -1.66 -10.69 19.24
C THR A 179 -1.21 -9.29 19.65
N VAL A 180 -0.83 -9.12 20.92
CA VAL A 180 -0.39 -7.82 21.45
C VAL A 180 1.01 -7.45 20.95
N PRO A 181 1.30 -6.16 20.73
CA PRO A 181 2.61 -5.70 20.30
C PRO A 181 3.69 -5.96 21.35
N ASN A 182 4.93 -6.08 20.89
CA ASN A 182 6.07 -6.05 21.80
C ASN A 182 6.22 -4.64 22.39
N MET A 183 6.42 -4.52 23.70
CA MET A 183 6.54 -3.23 24.37
C MET A 183 7.70 -2.38 23.86
N ARG A 184 8.75 -2.99 23.30
CA ARG A 184 9.87 -2.26 22.70
C ARG A 184 9.52 -1.58 21.37
N CYS A 185 8.40 -1.96 20.75
CA CYS A 185 7.90 -1.35 19.53
C CYS A 185 7.06 -0.08 19.79
N PHE A 186 6.83 0.29 21.06
CA PHE A 186 6.15 1.53 21.38
C PHE A 186 7.05 2.73 21.04
N ILE A 187 6.48 3.72 20.36
CA ILE A 187 7.18 4.95 20.01
C ILE A 187 7.28 5.81 21.27
N ASP A 188 8.51 6.20 21.62
CA ASP A 188 8.85 6.87 22.88
C ASP A 188 8.22 8.28 23.03
N GLU A 189 7.95 8.68 24.27
CA GLU A 189 7.10 9.82 24.68
C GLU A 189 7.64 11.21 24.29
N GLY A 190 8.88 11.33 23.81
CA GLY A 190 9.48 12.60 23.40
C GLY A 190 8.88 13.22 22.13
N LEU A 191 8.18 12.44 21.31
CA LEU A 191 7.43 12.89 20.11
C LEU A 191 5.92 12.98 20.36
N LEU A 192 5.48 12.72 21.59
CA LEU A 192 4.09 12.78 22.01
C LEU A 192 3.83 14.08 22.78
N PRO A 193 2.60 14.62 22.80
CA PRO A 193 2.24 15.66 23.76
C PRO A 193 2.62 15.19 25.17
N LYS A 194 3.28 16.05 25.97
CA LYS A 194 3.97 15.79 27.26
C LYS A 194 3.17 15.03 28.35
N ASN A 195 1.93 14.62 28.10
CA ASN A 195 1.02 14.01 29.04
C ASN A 195 0.54 12.59 28.62
N ALA A 196 1.04 12.03 27.52
CA ALA A 196 0.58 10.73 27.00
C ALA A 196 1.47 9.59 27.50
N ARG A 197 1.19 9.07 28.71
CA ARG A 197 1.78 7.79 29.13
C ARG A 197 1.38 6.69 28.16
N SER A 198 2.32 5.85 27.73
CA SER A 198 1.99 4.60 27.04
C SER A 198 1.05 3.76 27.91
N GLN A 199 -0.24 3.72 27.56
CA GLN A 199 -1.23 2.91 28.26
C GLN A 199 -1.40 1.59 27.52
N PRO A 200 -1.55 0.46 28.24
CA PRO A 200 -1.57 -0.89 27.62
C PRO A 200 -2.74 -1.12 26.65
N TYR A 201 -3.67 -0.17 26.56
CA TYR A 201 -4.90 -0.27 25.78
C TYR A 201 -4.89 0.54 24.48
N VAL A 202 -4.00 1.54 24.34
CA VAL A 202 -3.86 2.38 23.13
C VAL A 202 -2.41 2.85 23.02
N SER A 203 -1.76 2.59 21.90
CA SER A 203 -0.37 3.01 21.72
C SER A 203 -0.02 3.24 20.25
N ALA A 204 0.95 4.14 20.04
CA ALA A 204 1.62 4.32 18.76
C ALA A 204 2.75 3.28 18.63
N ILE A 205 2.71 2.46 17.58
CA ILE A 205 3.57 1.26 17.47
C ILE A 205 4.35 1.27 16.15
N SER A 206 5.67 1.17 16.21
CA SER A 206 6.51 1.01 15.02
C SER A 206 7.46 -0.18 15.19
N PRO A 207 7.56 -1.08 14.21
CA PRO A 207 8.58 -2.14 14.23
C PRO A 207 10.01 -1.57 14.17
N TYR A 208 10.15 -0.31 13.73
CA TYR A 208 11.43 0.40 13.61
C TYR A 208 11.68 1.37 14.77
N ALA A 209 11.04 1.18 15.92
CA ALA A 209 11.33 1.97 17.11
C ALA A 209 12.82 1.79 17.53
N PRO A 210 13.49 2.82 18.08
CA PRO A 210 14.92 2.74 18.44
C PRO A 210 15.27 1.61 19.41
N ALA A 211 14.30 1.15 20.20
CA ALA A 211 14.48 0.08 21.17
C ALA A 211 14.34 -1.35 20.57
N CYS A 212 14.02 -1.48 19.28
CA CYS A 212 13.82 -2.78 18.62
C CYS A 212 15.14 -3.42 18.17
N THR A 213 15.35 -4.70 18.51
CA THR A 213 16.37 -5.53 17.85
C THR A 213 15.83 -6.10 16.53
N PRO A 214 16.68 -6.57 15.60
CA PRO A 214 16.23 -7.16 14.33
C PRO A 214 15.23 -8.32 14.50
N GLU A 215 15.38 -9.13 15.55
CA GLU A 215 14.46 -10.24 15.84
C GLU A 215 13.08 -9.73 16.29
N ILE A 216 13.07 -8.68 17.12
CA ILE A 216 11.83 -8.04 17.58
C ILE A 216 11.13 -7.36 16.41
N GLN A 217 11.89 -6.67 15.55
CA GLN A 217 11.39 -6.07 14.33
C GLN A 217 10.73 -7.13 13.42
N ALA A 218 11.40 -8.25 13.15
CA ALA A 218 10.85 -9.34 12.34
C ALA A 218 9.58 -9.95 12.95
N GLY A 219 9.58 -10.17 14.28
CA GLY A 219 8.42 -10.64 15.01
C GLY A 219 7.24 -9.67 14.95
N GLU A 220 7.51 -8.37 15.06
CA GLU A 220 6.50 -7.32 14.99
C GLU A 220 5.93 -7.14 13.58
N ILE A 221 6.76 -7.17 12.54
CA ILE A 221 6.31 -7.17 11.14
C ILE A 221 5.39 -8.37 10.91
N THR A 222 5.77 -9.57 11.36
CA THR A 222 4.94 -10.77 11.25
C THR A 222 3.60 -10.62 11.97
N ARG A 223 3.62 -10.05 13.19
CA ARG A 223 2.42 -9.78 14.00
C ARG A 223 1.47 -8.81 13.29
N ARG A 224 2.00 -7.71 12.75
CA ARG A 224 1.26 -6.69 12.01
C ARG A 224 0.58 -7.27 10.78
N MET A 225 1.29 -8.10 10.03
CA MET A 225 0.72 -8.83 8.88
C MET A 225 -0.43 -9.75 9.31
N LEU A 226 -0.29 -10.45 10.44
CA LEU A 226 -1.35 -11.31 10.98
C LEU A 226 -2.60 -10.50 11.36
N LEU A 227 -2.45 -9.29 11.90
CA LEU A 227 -3.60 -8.42 12.19
C LEU A 227 -4.40 -8.10 10.92
N MET A 228 -3.72 -7.79 9.82
CA MET A 228 -4.38 -7.50 8.53
C MET A 228 -5.07 -8.74 7.96
N THR A 229 -4.44 -9.91 8.01
CA THR A 229 -5.02 -11.16 7.50
C THR A 229 -6.17 -11.68 8.37
N GLU A 230 -6.16 -11.45 9.69
CA GLU A 230 -7.24 -11.88 10.60
C GLU A 230 -8.36 -10.85 10.78
N ALA A 231 -8.18 -9.65 10.24
CA ALA A 231 -9.18 -8.59 10.30
C ALA A 231 -10.51 -9.00 9.64
N LYS A 232 -11.61 -8.61 10.28
CA LYS A 232 -12.97 -8.83 9.75
C LYS A 232 -13.36 -7.81 8.68
N GLY A 233 -12.67 -6.69 8.63
CA GLY A 233 -12.92 -5.59 7.71
C GLY A 233 -12.06 -4.39 8.08
N VAL A 234 -12.28 -3.31 7.35
CA VAL A 234 -11.53 -2.05 7.49
C VAL A 234 -12.47 -0.86 7.41
N ILE A 235 -12.05 0.26 7.99
CA ILE A 235 -12.65 1.58 7.78
C ILE A 235 -11.62 2.40 6.99
N ASP A 236 -12.04 3.00 5.88
CA ASP A 236 -11.21 3.93 5.13
C ASP A 236 -11.29 5.31 5.80
N LEU A 237 -10.19 5.72 6.44
CA LEU A 237 -10.12 6.98 7.19
C LEU A 237 -10.20 8.20 6.27
N THR A 238 -9.94 8.05 4.96
CA THR A 238 -10.17 9.15 4.01
C THR A 238 -11.65 9.45 3.79
N GLN A 239 -12.55 8.55 4.18
CA GLN A 239 -14.01 8.77 4.15
C GLN A 239 -14.56 9.33 5.47
N VAL A 240 -13.69 9.54 6.47
CA VAL A 240 -14.05 10.17 7.75
C VAL A 240 -13.93 11.67 7.58
N SER A 241 -15.00 12.41 7.87
CA SER A 241 -15.01 13.87 7.86
C SER A 241 -14.17 14.41 9.01
N TYR A 242 -14.50 14.00 10.23
CA TYR A 242 -13.73 14.35 11.43
C TYR A 242 -13.94 13.30 12.53
N VAL A 243 -13.05 13.37 13.52
CA VAL A 243 -13.06 12.53 14.72
C VAL A 243 -13.33 13.44 15.92
N ARG A 244 -14.24 13.06 16.79
CA ARG A 244 -14.51 13.84 18.01
C ARG A 244 -14.76 12.95 19.22
N ARG A 245 -14.59 13.56 20.38
CA ARG A 245 -15.04 12.99 21.65
C ARG A 245 -16.53 13.24 21.84
N THR A 246 -17.22 12.24 22.34
CA THR A 246 -18.62 12.27 22.74
C THR A 246 -18.81 11.50 24.05
N PHE A 247 -20.05 11.40 24.50
CA PHE A 247 -20.43 10.71 25.71
C PHE A 247 -21.59 9.75 25.43
N ILE A 248 -21.63 8.61 26.13
CA ILE A 248 -22.80 7.73 26.08
C ILE A 248 -23.89 8.36 26.93
N ASP A 249 -24.97 8.81 26.30
CA ASP A 249 -26.19 9.14 27.02
C ASP A 249 -26.75 7.85 27.62
N ASN A 250 -26.86 7.81 28.95
CA ASN A 250 -27.51 6.70 29.63
C ASN A 250 -29.02 6.90 29.43
N PRO A 251 -29.76 6.00 28.77
CA PRO A 251 -31.20 6.21 28.50
C PRO A 251 -32.10 6.12 29.75
N MET A 252 -31.54 6.32 30.96
CA MET A 252 -32.29 6.27 32.22
C MET A 252 -32.58 7.64 32.85
N THR A 253 -32.12 8.76 32.29
CA THR A 253 -32.36 10.08 32.90
C THR A 253 -33.62 10.80 32.42
N ASN A 254 -34.47 10.16 31.61
CA ASN A 254 -35.74 10.72 31.14
C ASN A 254 -36.95 9.86 31.55
N PHE A 255 -36.99 9.36 32.78
CA PHE A 255 -38.25 8.98 33.40
C PHE A 255 -38.49 9.88 34.60
N GLU A 256 -39.52 10.70 34.46
CA GLU A 256 -40.04 11.61 35.47
C GLU A 256 -40.21 10.89 36.81
N GLU A 257 -39.86 11.62 37.87
CA GLU A 257 -40.10 11.24 39.25
C GLU A 257 -41.58 10.92 39.47
N SER A 258 -41.89 9.67 39.77
CA SER A 258 -43.06 9.35 40.59
C SER A 258 -42.89 8.01 41.29
N GLY A 259 -42.78 8.07 42.62
CA GLY A 259 -43.33 7.06 43.51
C GLY A 259 -42.44 5.88 43.90
N ILE A 260 -41.74 6.04 45.03
CA ILE A 260 -41.75 5.12 46.19
C ILE A 260 -41.93 3.62 45.87
N SER A 261 -40.89 2.82 46.09
CA SER A 261 -40.94 1.79 47.15
C SER A 261 -39.63 1.01 47.31
N ASN A 262 -39.36 0.72 48.57
CA ASN A 262 -38.29 -0.09 49.13
C ASN A 262 -38.22 -1.48 48.50
N HIS A 263 -37.00 -2.00 48.28
CA HIS A 263 -36.47 -3.16 49.02
C HIS A 263 -35.10 -3.58 48.47
N SER A 264 -34.10 -3.51 49.36
CA SER A 264 -33.02 -4.49 49.64
C SER A 264 -32.64 -5.47 48.49
N ARG A 265 -31.36 -5.68 48.18
CA ARG A 265 -30.36 -6.27 49.10
C ARG A 265 -28.92 -5.85 48.77
N ILE A 266 -28.27 -5.35 49.82
CA ILE A 266 -26.82 -5.31 50.07
C ILE A 266 -26.30 -6.74 50.25
N ALA A 267 -25.06 -7.01 49.83
CA ALA A 267 -23.98 -7.56 50.67
C ALA A 267 -22.79 -8.08 49.83
N LEU A 268 -21.51 -7.98 50.20
CA LEU A 268 -20.73 -7.45 51.33
C LEU A 268 -19.26 -7.85 50.98
N LEU A 269 -18.22 -7.01 51.11
CA LEU A 269 -17.19 -6.94 52.19
C LEU A 269 -15.93 -6.29 51.52
N ASN A 270 -15.04 -5.49 52.10
CA ASN A 270 -14.81 -4.79 53.38
C ASN A 270 -13.61 -3.83 53.12
N LYS A 271 -13.62 -2.51 53.43
CA LYS A 271 -13.16 -1.81 54.67
C LYS A 271 -11.70 -2.14 55.08
N GLN A 272 -10.73 -1.23 55.37
CA GLN A 272 -10.62 0.16 55.88
C GLN A 272 -9.22 0.74 55.49
N SER A 273 -8.93 2.05 55.33
CA SER A 273 -8.83 3.05 56.41
C SER A 273 -8.41 4.46 55.92
N SER A 274 -8.86 5.48 56.68
CA SER A 274 -8.38 6.89 56.86
C SER A 274 -8.50 7.97 55.76
N ILE A 275 -9.13 9.09 56.15
CA ILE A 275 -9.41 10.36 55.41
C ILE A 275 -8.27 11.38 55.70
N PRO A 276 -8.03 12.47 54.90
CA PRO A 276 -8.86 13.68 54.97
C PRO A 276 -9.26 14.30 53.61
N SER A 277 -10.41 14.96 53.67
CA SER A 277 -11.10 15.83 52.72
C SER A 277 -10.25 16.61 51.70
N TYR A 278 -10.58 16.43 50.41
CA TYR A 278 -10.66 17.54 49.47
C TYR A 278 -12.11 17.63 48.98
N GLN A 279 -12.75 18.76 49.29
CA GLN A 279 -14.01 19.15 48.65
C GLN A 279 -13.73 19.39 47.17
N ALA A 280 -14.17 18.47 46.31
CA ALA A 280 -14.39 18.74 44.90
C ALA A 280 -15.89 18.64 44.66
N VAL A 281 -16.58 19.77 44.81
CA VAL A 281 -17.88 19.97 44.17
C VAL A 281 -17.60 20.11 42.68
N SER A 282 -17.71 19.00 41.96
CA SER A 282 -18.22 19.01 40.60
C SER A 282 -18.87 17.66 40.40
N GLN A 283 -20.19 17.65 40.25
CA GLN A 283 -20.98 16.49 39.86
C GLN A 283 -20.21 15.73 38.77
N GLN A 284 -19.60 14.60 39.13
CA GLN A 284 -18.96 13.73 38.16
C GLN A 284 -20.05 13.26 37.22
N ASP A 285 -20.01 13.83 36.03
CA ASP A 285 -20.80 13.43 34.90
C ASP A 285 -20.61 11.92 34.72
N SER A 286 -21.58 11.10 35.14
CA SER A 286 -21.50 9.63 35.09
C SER A 286 -21.45 9.05 33.66
N ARG A 287 -21.29 9.94 32.67
CA ARG A 287 -21.27 9.64 31.25
C ARG A 287 -19.91 9.10 30.83
N LYS A 288 -19.92 7.90 30.23
CA LYS A 288 -18.71 7.28 29.70
C LYS A 288 -18.24 7.99 28.43
N ALA A 289 -16.98 8.41 28.39
CA ALA A 289 -16.36 9.03 27.22
C ALA A 289 -16.29 8.04 26.03
N CYS A 290 -16.53 8.55 24.82
CA CYS A 290 -16.57 7.78 23.59
C CYS A 290 -15.91 8.52 22.43
N LEU A 291 -15.19 7.76 21.63
CA LEU A 291 -14.69 8.17 20.34
C LEU A 291 -15.84 8.08 19.33
N GLU A 292 -16.07 9.15 18.56
CA GLU A 292 -17.01 9.15 17.44
C GLU A 292 -16.28 9.47 16.13
N LEU A 293 -16.48 8.60 15.13
CA LEU A 293 -16.09 8.83 13.75
C LEU A 293 -17.32 9.32 12.98
N VAL A 294 -17.24 10.53 12.43
CA VAL A 294 -18.29 11.09 11.57
C VAL A 294 -17.84 10.93 10.13
N MET A 295 -18.55 10.11 9.36
CA MET A 295 -18.26 9.81 7.97
C MET A 295 -18.75 10.96 7.05
N GLU A 296 -18.18 11.07 5.86
CA GLU A 296 -18.59 12.08 4.86
C GLU A 296 -20.04 11.90 4.36
N ASN A 297 -20.57 10.67 4.41
CA ASN A 297 -21.97 10.40 4.10
C ASN A 297 -22.92 10.70 5.27
N GLY A 298 -22.43 11.28 6.36
CA GLY A 298 -23.21 11.66 7.55
C GLY A 298 -23.42 10.53 8.56
N LEU A 299 -22.99 9.30 8.28
CA LEU A 299 -23.06 8.21 9.25
C LEU A 299 -22.09 8.44 10.42
N GLN A 300 -22.50 7.99 11.61
CA GLN A 300 -21.74 8.19 12.84
C GLN A 300 -21.45 6.84 13.50
N ILE A 301 -20.19 6.57 13.81
CA ILE A 301 -19.78 5.34 14.50
C ILE A 301 -19.19 5.69 15.86
N LYS A 302 -19.72 5.10 16.93
CA LYS A 302 -19.24 5.33 18.30
C LYS A 302 -18.50 4.13 18.86
N PHE A 303 -17.39 4.40 19.53
CA PHE A 303 -16.54 3.44 20.21
C PHE A 303 -16.30 3.87 21.66
N GLU A 304 -16.47 2.93 22.59
CA GLU A 304 -16.12 3.11 24.00
C GLU A 304 -14.66 2.72 24.15
N ALA A 305 -13.85 3.67 24.61
CA ALA A 305 -12.46 3.46 24.99
C ALA A 305 -12.37 2.98 26.45
N TYR A 306 -11.19 2.51 26.87
CA TYR A 306 -10.99 1.98 28.22
C TYR A 306 -11.18 3.07 29.31
N SER A 307 -10.62 4.25 29.07
CA SER A 307 -10.64 5.42 29.95
C SER A 307 -10.89 6.71 29.14
N SER A 308 -11.20 7.80 29.84
CA SER A 308 -11.26 9.14 29.23
C SER A 308 -9.96 9.48 28.51
N ASP A 309 -8.81 9.24 29.16
CA ASP A 309 -7.50 9.58 28.60
C ASP A 309 -7.23 8.79 27.31
N THR A 310 -7.54 7.49 27.30
CA THR A 310 -7.39 6.67 26.07
C THR A 310 -8.34 7.12 24.96
N CYS A 311 -9.51 7.65 25.30
CA CYS A 311 -10.43 8.24 24.33
C CYS A 311 -9.80 9.48 23.67
N ASP A 312 -9.22 10.38 24.47
CA ASP A 312 -8.56 11.59 23.98
C ASP A 312 -7.35 11.23 23.09
N LEU A 313 -6.58 10.19 23.45
CA LEU A 313 -5.49 9.67 22.60
C LEU A 313 -6.00 9.16 21.25
N TRP A 314 -7.05 8.32 21.24
CA TRP A 314 -7.65 7.83 20.01
C TRP A 314 -8.14 8.97 19.11
N VAL A 315 -8.83 9.97 19.68
CA VAL A 315 -9.32 11.13 18.95
C VAL A 315 -8.15 11.88 18.31
N ASN A 316 -7.09 12.14 19.07
CA ASN A 316 -5.93 12.87 18.59
C ASN A 316 -5.21 12.14 17.44
N TYR A 317 -4.83 10.87 17.62
CA TYR A 317 -4.13 10.11 16.58
C TYR A 317 -4.97 9.94 15.32
N LEU A 318 -6.24 9.55 15.45
CA LEU A 318 -7.09 9.35 14.29
C LEU A 318 -7.38 10.66 13.56
N ALA A 319 -7.52 11.79 14.26
CA ALA A 319 -7.66 13.09 13.61
C ALA A 319 -6.43 13.44 12.76
N GLN A 320 -5.22 13.24 13.29
CA GLN A 320 -3.98 13.46 12.54
C GLN A 320 -3.89 12.53 11.32
N ILE A 321 -4.19 11.23 11.48
CA ILE A 321 -4.18 10.23 10.39
C ILE A 321 -5.19 10.64 9.31
N VAL A 322 -6.41 11.03 9.67
CA VAL A 322 -7.45 11.48 8.72
C VAL A 322 -6.96 12.69 7.91
N VAL A 323 -6.44 13.72 8.58
CA VAL A 323 -5.95 14.94 7.90
C VAL A 323 -4.79 14.62 6.95
N TYR A 324 -3.78 13.90 7.44
CA TYR A 324 -2.60 13.55 6.65
C TYR A 324 -2.96 12.71 5.42
N TRP A 325 -3.73 11.64 5.59
CA TRP A 325 -4.05 10.73 4.47
C TRP A 325 -4.99 11.35 3.45
N LYS A 326 -5.87 12.29 3.85
CA LYS A 326 -6.63 13.10 2.90
C LYS A 326 -5.71 14.01 2.07
N ALA A 327 -4.81 14.74 2.72
CA ALA A 327 -3.83 15.57 2.02
C ALA A 327 -2.95 14.73 1.08
N ARG A 328 -2.50 13.56 1.54
CA ARG A 328 -1.68 12.63 0.74
C ARG A 328 -2.41 12.16 -0.50
N LYS A 329 -3.69 11.82 -0.36
CA LYS A 329 -4.52 11.32 -1.46
C LYS A 329 -4.76 12.40 -2.51
N GLU A 330 -4.96 13.65 -2.11
CA GLU A 330 -5.03 14.77 -3.05
C GLU A 330 -3.67 15.02 -3.73
N ALA A 331 -2.56 15.01 -2.99
CA ALA A 331 -1.23 15.17 -3.59
C ALA A 331 -0.91 14.08 -4.64
N VAL A 332 -1.25 12.82 -4.34
CA VAL A 332 -1.09 11.69 -5.29
C VAL A 332 -1.99 11.89 -6.52
N LYS A 333 -3.22 12.36 -6.32
CA LYS A 333 -4.15 12.66 -7.42
C LYS A 333 -3.62 13.79 -8.30
N ASP A 334 -3.03 14.84 -7.73
CA ASP A 334 -2.43 15.94 -8.48
C ASP A 334 -1.30 15.45 -9.37
N VAL A 335 -0.40 14.62 -8.82
CA VAL A 335 0.69 13.97 -9.58
C VAL A 335 0.13 13.14 -10.74
N HIS A 336 -0.89 12.30 -10.50
CA HIS A 336 -1.51 11.52 -11.59
C HIS A 336 -2.26 12.39 -12.61
N SER A 337 -2.80 13.55 -12.20
CA SER A 337 -3.55 14.45 -13.08
C SER A 337 -2.64 15.28 -13.99
N TYR A 338 -1.48 15.72 -13.49
CA TYR A 338 -0.51 16.51 -14.23
C TYR A 338 -0.01 15.76 -15.47
N ASP A 339 0.30 14.47 -15.30
CA ASP A 339 0.73 13.59 -16.39
C ASP A 339 -0.37 13.40 -17.46
N ASN A 340 -1.64 13.34 -17.06
CA ASN A 340 -2.77 13.20 -17.97
C ASN A 340 -3.06 14.49 -18.76
N PHE A 341 -2.87 15.67 -18.16
CA PHE A 341 -3.06 16.96 -18.84
C PHE A 341 -2.02 17.20 -19.93
N ILE A 342 -0.74 16.94 -19.64
CA ILE A 342 0.34 16.98 -20.63
C ILE A 342 0.07 15.97 -21.77
N PHE A 343 -0.43 14.78 -21.44
CA PHE A 343 -0.78 13.74 -22.42
C PHE A 343 -1.85 14.19 -23.43
N ASN A 344 -2.93 14.81 -22.96
CA ASN A 344 -4.03 15.26 -23.82
C ASN A 344 -3.64 16.46 -24.70
N HIS A 345 -2.85 17.40 -24.18
CA HIS A 345 -2.33 18.51 -24.99
C HIS A 345 -1.36 18.02 -26.07
N ALA A 346 -0.48 17.06 -25.75
CA ALA A 346 0.44 16.46 -26.72
C ALA A 346 -0.29 15.71 -27.84
N LYS A 347 -1.35 14.94 -27.55
CA LYS A 347 -2.19 14.31 -28.59
C LYS A 347 -2.89 15.34 -29.48
N SER A 348 -3.28 16.50 -28.94
CA SER A 348 -3.98 17.55 -29.70
C SER A 348 -3.06 18.34 -30.65
N LEU A 349 -1.74 18.26 -30.47
CA LEU A 349 -0.76 19.00 -31.28
C LEU A 349 -0.20 18.19 -32.46
N VAL A 350 -0.51 16.90 -32.61
CA VAL A 350 0.03 16.04 -33.71
C VAL A 350 -0.81 16.13 -35.00
N ASN A 351 -1.26 17.34 -35.37
CA ASN A 351 -1.95 17.55 -36.64
C ASN A 351 -1.37 18.70 -37.46
N THR A 352 -0.08 18.98 -37.31
CA THR A 352 0.66 19.87 -38.21
C THR A 352 1.54 19.05 -39.15
N LYS A 353 1.15 19.06 -40.43
CA LYS A 353 1.95 18.61 -41.56
C LYS A 353 3.15 19.54 -41.70
N ASP A 354 4.22 19.34 -40.93
CA ASP A 354 5.52 19.91 -41.25
C ASP A 354 6.63 19.07 -40.63
N GLY A 355 7.60 18.70 -41.46
CA GLY A 355 8.72 17.80 -41.18
C GLY A 355 9.81 18.45 -40.33
N CYS A 356 9.44 19.04 -39.20
CA CYS A 356 10.40 19.44 -38.17
C CYS A 356 10.36 18.38 -37.05
N ALA A 357 11.47 17.66 -36.87
CA ALA A 357 11.66 16.69 -35.81
C ALA A 357 11.60 17.40 -34.45
N HIS A 358 10.38 17.60 -33.94
CA HIS A 358 10.16 18.03 -32.58
C HIS A 358 10.78 16.99 -31.67
N HIS A 359 11.76 17.42 -30.85
CA HIS A 359 12.18 16.71 -29.65
C HIS A 359 10.91 16.19 -28.98
N GLN A 360 10.69 14.88 -29.08
CA GLN A 360 9.66 14.22 -28.30
C GLN A 360 10.02 14.56 -26.87
N ASN A 361 9.24 15.41 -26.20
CA ASN A 361 9.32 15.58 -24.75
C ASN A 361 9.08 14.19 -24.15
N GLN A 362 10.16 13.42 -24.01
CA GLN A 362 10.14 12.07 -23.51
C GLN A 362 9.59 12.17 -22.11
N ARG A 363 8.45 11.52 -21.89
CA ARG A 363 7.82 11.48 -20.57
C ARG A 363 8.81 10.82 -19.63
N LEU A 364 9.40 11.61 -18.75
CA LEU A 364 10.22 11.07 -17.68
C LEU A 364 9.26 10.36 -16.71
N ALA A 365 9.52 9.09 -16.43
CA ALA A 365 8.81 8.41 -15.37
C ALA A 365 8.96 9.18 -14.05
N ASP A 366 7.92 9.22 -13.21
CA ASP A 366 8.01 9.88 -11.91
C ASP A 366 8.39 8.85 -10.83
N THR A 367 9.55 9.03 -10.19
CA THR A 367 10.07 8.14 -9.13
C THR A 367 9.23 8.17 -7.87
N ARG A 368 8.39 9.19 -7.66
CA ARG A 368 7.46 9.23 -6.53
C ARG A 368 6.35 8.18 -6.65
N ILE A 369 6.02 7.79 -7.88
CA ILE A 369 5.02 6.76 -8.19
C ILE A 369 5.72 5.39 -8.29
N TRP A 370 6.87 5.36 -8.96
CA TRP A 370 7.73 4.18 -9.08
C TRP A 370 8.82 4.19 -8.01
N SER A 371 8.42 4.32 -6.75
CA SER A 371 9.34 4.50 -5.62
C SER A 371 10.12 3.22 -5.31
N LEU A 372 11.33 3.37 -4.76
CA LEU A 372 12.14 2.24 -4.31
C LEU A 372 11.48 1.50 -3.12
N CYS A 373 10.55 2.13 -2.39
CA CYS A 373 9.83 1.52 -1.28
C CYS A 373 9.10 0.22 -1.63
N LEU A 374 8.74 -0.01 -2.90
CA LEU A 374 8.17 -1.30 -3.33
C LEU A 374 9.17 -2.45 -3.11
N TYR A 375 10.47 -2.17 -3.24
CA TYR A 375 11.56 -3.13 -3.14
C TYR A 375 12.11 -3.25 -1.71
N GLU A 376 12.03 -2.21 -0.89
CA GLU A 376 12.49 -2.29 0.50
C GLU A 376 11.39 -2.68 1.50
N GLN A 377 10.15 -2.81 1.02
CA GLN A 377 8.98 -3.09 1.85
C GLN A 377 8.80 -2.07 2.99
N CYS A 378 9.03 -0.78 2.72
CA CYS A 378 8.95 0.28 3.73
C CYS A 378 7.54 0.45 4.34
N ARG A 379 6.50 -0.15 3.74
CA ARG A 379 5.11 -0.07 4.20
C ARG A 379 4.47 -1.45 4.28
N ASP A 380 3.62 -1.63 5.30
CA ASP A 380 2.81 -2.83 5.49
C ASP A 380 1.80 -3.03 4.34
N VAL A 381 1.18 -1.93 3.90
CA VAL A 381 0.31 -1.88 2.72
C VAL A 381 1.17 -1.46 1.53
N VAL A 382 1.52 -2.42 0.67
CA VAL A 382 2.37 -2.18 -0.51
C VAL A 382 1.57 -1.44 -1.58
N LYS A 383 0.32 -1.87 -1.81
CA LYS A 383 -0.59 -1.20 -2.74
C LYS A 383 -2.03 -1.42 -2.33
N SER A 384 -2.87 -0.41 -2.51
CA SER A 384 -4.30 -0.51 -2.32
C SER A 384 -5.06 0.25 -3.41
N GLY A 385 -6.31 -0.14 -3.66
CA GLY A 385 -7.10 0.45 -4.72
C GLY A 385 -8.37 -0.35 -5.04
N ILE A 386 -9.22 0.22 -5.88
CA ILE A 386 -10.47 -0.41 -6.28
C ILE A 386 -10.30 -1.04 -7.66
N LEU A 387 -10.48 -2.35 -7.75
CA LEU A 387 -10.41 -3.08 -9.01
C LEU A 387 -11.74 -3.77 -9.30
N TYR A 388 -12.02 -3.96 -10.59
CA TYR A 388 -13.03 -4.91 -11.03
C TYR A 388 -12.37 -6.27 -11.18
N TYR A 389 -12.84 -7.26 -10.44
CA TYR A 389 -12.29 -8.61 -10.54
C TYR A 389 -13.35 -9.63 -10.91
N LYS A 390 -12.89 -10.68 -11.57
CA LYS A 390 -13.67 -11.81 -12.04
C LYS A 390 -13.02 -13.09 -11.51
N PRO A 391 -13.68 -13.80 -10.57
CA PRO A 391 -13.07 -14.93 -9.86
C PRO A 391 -12.94 -16.22 -10.69
N HIS A 392 -13.74 -16.35 -11.76
CA HIS A 392 -13.77 -17.54 -12.62
C HIS A 392 -13.95 -17.13 -14.08
N LYS A 393 -13.49 -17.96 -15.03
CA LYS A 393 -13.58 -17.68 -16.48
C LYS A 393 -14.98 -17.31 -16.98
N ARG A 394 -16.05 -17.86 -16.39
CA ARG A 394 -17.46 -17.58 -16.75
C ARG A 394 -18.19 -16.62 -15.79
N GLY A 395 -17.50 -16.09 -14.78
CA GLY A 395 -18.08 -15.13 -13.83
C GLY A 395 -18.30 -13.73 -14.42
N SER A 396 -19.08 -12.92 -13.72
CA SER A 396 -19.19 -11.48 -13.97
C SER A 396 -18.10 -10.71 -13.23
N TYR A 397 -17.79 -9.51 -13.71
CA TYR A 397 -16.92 -8.59 -12.97
C TYR A 397 -17.68 -8.03 -11.76
N SER A 398 -17.00 -7.96 -10.63
CA SER A 398 -17.50 -7.26 -9.45
C SER A 398 -16.43 -6.32 -8.92
N GLN A 399 -16.86 -5.15 -8.45
CA GLN A 399 -15.97 -4.15 -7.89
C GLN A 399 -15.63 -4.51 -6.43
N LYS A 400 -14.35 -4.54 -6.09
CA LYS A 400 -13.86 -4.74 -4.72
C LYS A 400 -12.71 -3.78 -4.45
N MET A 401 -12.52 -3.47 -3.18
CA MET A 401 -11.30 -2.82 -2.71
C MET A 401 -10.27 -3.90 -2.43
N PHE A 402 -9.08 -3.75 -2.97
CA PHE A 402 -7.95 -4.65 -2.80
C PHE A 402 -6.85 -3.97 -1.99
N ILE A 403 -6.20 -4.75 -1.13
CA ILE A 403 -5.04 -4.34 -0.34
C ILE A 403 -4.00 -5.45 -0.49
N LEU A 404 -2.85 -5.12 -1.05
CA LEU A 404 -1.66 -5.98 -1.13
C LEU A 404 -0.78 -5.72 0.09
N THR A 405 -0.54 -6.76 0.86
CA THR A 405 0.35 -6.73 2.03
C THR A 405 1.78 -7.10 1.66
N ALA A 406 2.75 -6.62 2.45
CA ALA A 406 4.18 -6.89 2.23
C ALA A 406 4.54 -8.39 2.25
N ASN A 407 3.80 -9.20 3.02
CA ASN A 407 4.00 -10.65 3.10
C ASN A 407 3.25 -11.48 2.04
N GLY A 408 2.73 -10.86 0.97
CA GLY A 408 2.17 -11.61 -0.16
C GLY A 408 0.70 -11.98 -0.09
N TRP A 409 -0.09 -11.32 0.76
CA TRP A 409 -1.54 -11.49 0.76
C TRP A 409 -2.24 -10.36 0.01
N VAL A 410 -3.11 -10.74 -0.94
CA VAL A 410 -4.07 -9.83 -1.56
C VAL A 410 -5.40 -9.96 -0.85
N LEU A 411 -5.68 -9.02 0.05
CA LEU A 411 -6.92 -8.94 0.80
C LEU A 411 -7.96 -8.19 -0.01
N PHE A 412 -9.21 -8.65 -0.03
CA PHE A 412 -10.26 -7.97 -0.77
C PHE A 412 -11.57 -7.82 0.02
N TYR A 413 -12.15 -6.64 -0.13
CA TYR A 413 -13.27 -6.15 0.67
C TYR A 413 -14.41 -5.68 -0.22
N ASN A 414 -15.64 -5.78 0.30
CA ASN A 414 -16.81 -5.24 -0.37
C ASN A 414 -16.75 -3.70 -0.37
N VAL A 415 -16.81 -3.08 -1.55
CA VAL A 415 -16.98 -1.62 -1.68
C VAL A 415 -18.41 -1.23 -1.29
N TYR A 416 -19.38 -2.02 -1.76
CA TYR A 416 -20.79 -1.86 -1.46
C TYR A 416 -21.35 -3.17 -0.93
N ASP A 417 -22.24 -3.07 0.07
CA ASP A 417 -23.09 -4.18 0.45
C ASP A 417 -24.32 -4.18 -0.46
N ARG A 418 -24.45 -5.19 -1.32
CA ARG A 418 -25.59 -5.30 -2.26
C ARG A 418 -26.83 -5.90 -1.60
N ASP A 419 -26.63 -6.60 -0.48
CA ASP A 419 -27.70 -7.32 0.20
C ASP A 419 -28.38 -6.43 1.26
N SER A 420 -27.81 -5.26 1.54
CA SER A 420 -28.36 -4.27 2.46
C SER A 420 -28.70 -2.98 1.72
N SER A 421 -29.94 -2.51 1.86
CA SER A 421 -30.32 -1.15 1.43
C SER A 421 -29.65 -0.05 2.25
N LYS A 422 -29.03 -0.41 3.39
CA LYS A 422 -28.40 0.53 4.31
C LYS A 422 -26.95 0.76 3.91
N GLN A 423 -26.53 2.02 3.97
CA GLN A 423 -25.12 2.36 3.83
C GLN A 423 -24.34 1.91 5.07
N HIS A 424 -23.10 1.45 4.84
CA HIS A 424 -22.18 1.04 5.91
C HIS A 424 -20.95 1.91 5.89
N CYS A 425 -20.37 2.14 7.06
CA CYS A 425 -19.14 2.92 7.22
C CYS A 425 -17.87 2.07 7.08
N ASN A 426 -18.00 0.76 6.94
CA ASN A 426 -16.89 -0.18 6.88
C ASN A 426 -16.92 -1.02 5.59
N HIS A 427 -15.75 -1.47 5.19
CA HIS A 427 -15.58 -2.45 4.12
C HIS A 427 -15.36 -3.83 4.75
N GLN A 428 -16.35 -4.73 4.62
CA GLN A 428 -16.24 -6.09 5.14
C GLN A 428 -15.32 -6.95 4.27
N LYS A 429 -14.43 -7.72 4.92
CA LYS A 429 -13.53 -8.65 4.23
C LYS A 429 -14.33 -9.75 3.55
N LYS A 430 -14.14 -9.92 2.24
CA LYS A 430 -14.78 -10.97 1.46
C LYS A 430 -13.87 -12.19 1.30
N GLY A 431 -12.56 -11.98 1.22
CA GLY A 431 -11.59 -13.06 1.15
C GLY A 431 -10.16 -12.55 1.13
N ALA A 432 -9.25 -13.49 0.92
CA ALA A 432 -7.83 -13.25 0.76
C ALA A 432 -7.28 -14.20 -0.31
N LEU A 433 -6.32 -13.73 -1.09
CA LEU A 433 -5.58 -14.50 -2.07
C LEU A 433 -4.11 -14.53 -1.65
N ASP A 434 -3.57 -15.72 -1.46
CA ASP A 434 -2.15 -15.95 -1.18
C ASP A 434 -1.36 -16.00 -2.49
N LEU A 435 -0.39 -15.08 -2.64
CA LEU A 435 0.46 -14.96 -3.83
C LEU A 435 1.58 -16.01 -3.92
N ALA A 436 1.83 -16.80 -2.87
CA ALA A 436 2.83 -17.86 -2.92
C ALA A 436 2.56 -18.80 -4.11
N GLY A 437 3.57 -18.98 -4.96
CA GLY A 437 3.49 -19.78 -6.18
C GLY A 437 2.54 -19.27 -7.25
N CYS A 438 2.11 -18.00 -7.19
CA CYS A 438 1.28 -17.38 -8.24
C CYS A 438 2.14 -16.75 -9.35
N TYR A 439 1.55 -16.66 -10.54
CA TYR A 439 2.11 -15.98 -11.70
C TYR A 439 1.20 -14.83 -12.11
N VAL A 440 1.79 -13.70 -12.47
CA VAL A 440 1.06 -12.52 -12.96
C VAL A 440 1.22 -12.43 -14.47
N TYR A 441 0.11 -12.22 -15.17
CA TYR A 441 0.08 -12.04 -16.62
C TYR A 441 -0.55 -10.70 -16.96
N SER A 442 0.21 -9.83 -17.62
CA SER A 442 -0.20 -8.47 -18.03
C SER A 442 -0.36 -8.31 -19.56
N GLY A 443 -0.12 -9.38 -20.33
CA GLY A 443 -0.19 -9.35 -21.80
C GLY A 443 -1.61 -9.36 -22.35
N LEU A 444 -1.71 -9.15 -23.67
CA LEU A 444 -2.97 -9.32 -24.41
C LEU A 444 -3.31 -10.82 -24.50
N ASP A 445 -4.22 -11.27 -23.63
CA ASP A 445 -4.72 -12.65 -23.68
C ASP A 445 -5.66 -12.83 -24.87
N ASP A 446 -5.10 -13.20 -26.02
CA ASP A 446 -5.84 -13.48 -27.25
C ASP A 446 -6.88 -14.59 -27.08
N SER A 447 -6.75 -15.48 -26.08
CA SER A 447 -7.74 -16.52 -25.80
C SER A 447 -9.05 -15.96 -25.22
N LYS A 448 -9.03 -14.72 -24.72
CA LYS A 448 -10.22 -14.00 -24.23
C LYS A 448 -10.93 -13.21 -25.34
N LYS A 449 -10.40 -13.19 -26.57
CA LYS A 449 -11.09 -12.63 -27.74
C LYS A 449 -12.33 -13.49 -28.06
N ARG A 450 -13.52 -12.96 -27.86
CA ARG A 450 -14.76 -13.61 -28.33
C ARG A 450 -14.75 -13.62 -29.86
N LYS A 451 -14.70 -14.81 -30.48
CA LYS A 451 -15.00 -14.96 -31.92
C LYS A 451 -16.40 -14.39 -32.18
N GLY A 452 -16.51 -13.41 -33.09
CA GLY A 452 -17.79 -12.81 -33.51
C GLY A 452 -18.25 -11.56 -32.76
N SER A 453 -17.48 -11.04 -31.81
CA SER A 453 -17.75 -9.72 -31.22
C SER A 453 -17.25 -8.63 -32.17
N ASN A 454 -18.10 -7.69 -32.58
CA ASN A 454 -17.71 -6.52 -33.37
C ASN A 454 -16.46 -5.88 -32.74
N ARG A 455 -15.39 -5.79 -33.53
CA ARG A 455 -14.03 -5.40 -33.12
C ARG A 455 -14.01 -4.05 -32.40
N ASP A 456 -14.94 -3.16 -32.74
CA ASP A 456 -14.94 -1.77 -32.29
C ASP A 456 -15.49 -1.52 -30.87
N SER A 457 -16.37 -2.36 -30.31
CA SER A 457 -17.09 -2.00 -29.07
C SER A 457 -16.28 -2.20 -27.77
N LEU A 458 -15.27 -3.09 -27.79
CA LEU A 458 -14.36 -3.31 -26.65
C LEU A 458 -13.09 -2.45 -26.75
N LEU A 459 -12.73 -2.01 -27.95
CA LEU A 459 -11.56 -1.18 -28.24
C LEU A 459 -11.84 0.32 -28.12
N ARG A 460 -13.09 0.76 -28.34
CA ARG A 460 -13.49 2.17 -28.21
C ARG A 460 -14.56 2.33 -27.15
N LYS A 461 -14.14 2.52 -25.89
CA LYS A 461 -15.02 3.05 -24.85
C LYS A 461 -14.81 4.56 -24.73
N SER A 462 -15.89 5.28 -24.46
CA SER A 462 -15.83 6.69 -24.13
C SER A 462 -14.96 6.92 -22.90
N ALA A 463 -14.33 8.10 -22.82
CA ALA A 463 -13.54 8.50 -21.66
C ALA A 463 -14.33 8.30 -20.35
N ARG A 464 -13.67 7.73 -19.34
CA ARG A 464 -14.26 7.39 -18.03
C ARG A 464 -13.77 8.39 -17.01
N ILE A 465 -14.68 8.98 -16.25
CA ILE A 465 -14.37 9.83 -15.09
C ILE A 465 -14.73 9.05 -13.82
N TYR A 466 -13.74 8.89 -12.95
CA TYR A 466 -13.88 8.19 -11.68
C TYR A 466 -14.11 9.18 -10.53
N LYS A 467 -14.67 8.71 -9.40
CA LYS A 467 -14.96 9.55 -8.22
C LYS A 467 -13.73 10.26 -7.65
N ASN A 468 -12.55 9.68 -7.86
CA ASN A 468 -11.27 10.27 -7.48
C ASN A 468 -10.77 11.36 -8.46
N GLY A 469 -11.57 11.76 -9.46
CA GLY A 469 -11.19 12.76 -10.46
C GLY A 469 -10.31 12.22 -11.59
N LEU A 470 -9.95 10.92 -11.58
CA LEU A 470 -9.21 10.31 -12.68
C LEU A 470 -10.09 10.28 -13.94
N SER A 471 -9.61 10.88 -15.03
CA SER A 471 -10.20 10.80 -16.35
C SER A 471 -9.28 10.00 -17.28
N THR A 472 -9.79 8.98 -17.95
CA THR A 472 -8.99 8.11 -18.84
C THR A 472 -9.76 7.71 -20.09
N ASP A 473 -9.08 7.73 -21.24
CA ASP A 473 -9.52 7.21 -22.54
C ASP A 473 -8.95 5.80 -22.85
N ASP A 474 -8.34 5.14 -21.87
CA ASP A 474 -7.69 3.84 -22.04
C ASP A 474 -8.68 2.74 -22.47
N ASP A 475 -8.24 1.90 -23.40
CA ASP A 475 -8.98 0.72 -23.84
C ASP A 475 -9.06 -0.33 -22.72
N SER A 476 -10.11 -1.17 -22.76
CA SER A 476 -10.30 -2.15 -21.69
C SER A 476 -9.22 -3.23 -21.67
N LEU A 477 -8.56 -3.53 -22.81
CA LEU A 477 -7.55 -4.59 -22.87
C LEU A 477 -6.24 -4.13 -22.23
N SER A 478 -5.83 -2.88 -22.43
CA SER A 478 -4.65 -2.31 -21.77
C SER A 478 -4.78 -2.15 -20.26
N CYS A 479 -6.01 -2.24 -19.72
CA CYS A 479 -6.31 -2.17 -18.29
C CYS A 479 -6.49 -3.54 -17.61
N ILE A 480 -6.37 -4.66 -18.35
CA ILE A 480 -6.58 -6.02 -17.82
C ILE A 480 -5.27 -6.69 -17.46
N PHE A 481 -5.26 -7.38 -16.32
CA PHE A 481 -4.23 -8.35 -15.97
C PHE A 481 -4.87 -9.59 -15.33
N SER A 482 -4.10 -10.65 -15.14
CA SER A 482 -4.59 -11.89 -14.52
C SER A 482 -3.56 -12.49 -13.60
N ILE A 483 -4.03 -13.02 -12.47
CA ILE A 483 -3.22 -13.82 -11.55
C ILE A 483 -3.61 -15.28 -11.75
N TRP A 484 -2.60 -16.13 -11.92
CA TRP A 484 -2.76 -17.56 -12.10
C TRP A 484 -2.06 -18.32 -10.99
N LYS A 485 -2.77 -19.22 -10.31
CA LYS A 485 -2.19 -20.12 -9.31
C LYS A 485 -2.31 -21.57 -9.80
N PRO A 486 -1.20 -22.31 -9.98
CA PRO A 486 -1.24 -23.71 -10.36
C PRO A 486 -1.97 -24.53 -9.30
N SER A 487 -2.70 -25.56 -9.72
CA SER A 487 -3.24 -26.54 -8.78
C SER A 487 -2.08 -27.38 -8.24
N LEU A 488 -1.89 -27.36 -6.91
CA LEU A 488 -0.92 -28.24 -6.27
C LEU A 488 -1.30 -29.70 -6.49
N ARG A 489 -0.32 -30.52 -6.90
CA ARG A 489 -0.47 -31.98 -6.92
C ARG A 489 -0.47 -32.46 -5.48
N ARG A 490 -1.54 -33.12 -5.07
CA ARG A 490 -1.67 -33.65 -3.70
C ARG A 490 -1.05 -35.05 -3.67
N TYR A 491 -0.07 -35.25 -2.80
CA TYR A 491 0.45 -36.57 -2.49
C TYR A 491 -0.09 -37.00 -1.13
N PHE A 492 -0.56 -38.24 -1.04
CA PHE A 492 -0.95 -38.84 0.23
C PHE A 492 0.28 -39.54 0.82
N SER A 493 0.71 -39.11 2.01
CA SER A 493 1.67 -39.89 2.79
C SER A 493 1.04 -41.20 3.26
N THR A 494 1.82 -42.28 3.34
CA THR A 494 1.41 -43.57 3.90
C THR A 494 0.91 -43.45 5.35
N ARG A 495 1.23 -42.35 6.06
CA ARG A 495 0.73 -42.03 7.41
C ARG A 495 -0.55 -41.18 7.44
N LYS A 496 -1.29 -41.09 6.32
CA LYS A 496 -2.55 -40.30 6.18
C LYS A 496 -2.44 -38.82 6.57
N HIS A 497 -1.24 -38.26 6.64
CA HIS A 497 -1.04 -36.83 6.84
C HIS A 497 -1.13 -36.10 5.49
N ARG A 498 -1.93 -35.03 5.44
CA ARG A 498 -2.06 -34.18 4.25
C ARG A 498 -0.79 -33.36 4.08
N LEU A 499 0.05 -33.72 3.11
CA LEU A 499 1.20 -32.93 2.71
C LEU A 499 0.87 -32.19 1.42
N SER A 500 0.83 -30.86 1.49
CA SER A 500 0.90 -30.00 0.30
C SER A 500 2.37 -29.74 0.01
N VAL A 501 2.91 -30.37 -1.03
CA VAL A 501 4.30 -30.16 -1.46
C VAL A 501 4.32 -29.15 -2.59
N TYR A 502 5.00 -28.02 -2.36
CA TYR A 502 5.34 -27.07 -3.42
C TYR A 502 6.54 -27.63 -4.17
N HIS A 503 6.30 -28.39 -5.24
CA HIS A 503 7.38 -28.70 -6.17
C HIS A 503 7.58 -27.51 -7.09
N HIS A 504 8.78 -26.93 -7.08
CA HIS A 504 9.26 -25.97 -8.08
C HIS A 504 9.59 -26.69 -9.42
N ASP A 505 8.87 -27.76 -9.74
CA ASP A 505 9.13 -28.57 -10.92
C ASP A 505 8.77 -27.79 -12.18
N LYS A 506 9.71 -27.76 -13.13
CA LYS A 506 9.71 -27.01 -14.40
C LYS A 506 8.52 -27.27 -15.35
N ARG A 507 7.57 -28.13 -14.99
CA ARG A 507 6.34 -28.37 -15.75
C ARG A 507 5.16 -27.71 -15.03
N THR A 508 4.81 -26.51 -15.47
CA THR A 508 3.58 -25.83 -15.06
C THR A 508 2.39 -26.78 -15.23
N ASN A 509 1.69 -27.11 -14.14
CA ASN A 509 0.44 -27.84 -14.23
C ASN A 509 -0.53 -27.04 -15.12
N PRO A 510 -1.07 -27.58 -16.22
CA PRO A 510 -2.01 -26.84 -17.06
C PRO A 510 -3.31 -26.49 -16.32
N TYR A 511 -3.60 -27.20 -15.22
CA TYR A 511 -4.75 -26.95 -14.36
C TYR A 511 -4.37 -25.98 -13.23
N GLY A 512 -5.15 -24.91 -13.08
CA GLY A 512 -4.96 -23.90 -12.05
C GLY A 512 -6.18 -22.99 -11.92
N SER A 513 -6.15 -22.15 -10.91
CA SER A 513 -7.15 -21.10 -10.70
C SER A 513 -6.67 -19.81 -11.35
N THR A 514 -7.58 -19.07 -11.98
CA THR A 514 -7.27 -17.78 -12.63
C THR A 514 -8.24 -16.73 -12.17
N TRP A 515 -7.70 -15.61 -11.69
CA TRP A 515 -8.45 -14.41 -11.35
C TRP A 515 -8.10 -13.32 -12.38
N THR A 516 -9.11 -12.75 -13.02
CA THR A 516 -8.91 -11.64 -13.96
C THR A 516 -9.28 -10.34 -13.30
N PHE A 517 -8.42 -9.34 -13.42
CA PHE A 517 -8.57 -8.01 -12.86
C PHE A 517 -8.63 -6.99 -13.98
N LEU A 518 -9.41 -5.95 -13.78
CA LEU A 518 -9.56 -4.79 -14.64
C LEU A 518 -9.36 -3.56 -13.77
N ALA A 519 -8.28 -2.84 -14.05
CA ALA A 519 -7.95 -1.59 -13.40
C ALA A 519 -8.74 -0.42 -14.02
N PRO A 520 -8.92 0.69 -13.27
CA PRO A 520 -9.48 1.94 -13.78
C PRO A 520 -8.73 2.49 -15.01
N SER A 521 -7.40 2.48 -14.98
CA SER A 521 -6.52 2.97 -16.06
C SER A 521 -5.40 1.96 -16.40
N ARG A 522 -4.75 2.16 -17.56
CA ARG A 522 -3.56 1.41 -17.96
C ARG A 522 -2.43 1.60 -16.97
N ARG A 523 -2.22 2.83 -16.48
CA ARG A 523 -1.17 3.17 -15.51
C ARG A 523 -1.37 2.41 -14.20
N GLU A 524 -2.58 2.46 -13.65
CA GLU A 524 -2.89 1.78 -12.39
C GLU A 524 -2.71 0.25 -12.54
N LYS A 525 -3.04 -0.32 -13.72
CA LYS A 525 -2.73 -1.72 -14.03
C LYS A 525 -1.23 -2.02 -13.93
N GLU A 526 -0.38 -1.20 -14.56
CA GLU A 526 1.08 -1.40 -14.52
C GLU A 526 1.63 -1.29 -13.09
N GLU A 527 1.15 -0.32 -12.29
CA GLU A 527 1.54 -0.20 -10.88
C GLU A 527 1.13 -1.44 -10.07
N TRP A 528 -0.06 -2.00 -10.32
CA TRP A 528 -0.50 -3.24 -9.66
C TRP A 528 0.38 -4.42 -10.06
N VAL A 529 0.68 -4.57 -11.35
CA VAL A 529 1.54 -5.66 -11.86
C VAL A 529 2.95 -5.55 -11.28
N CYS A 530 3.52 -4.34 -11.25
CA CYS A 530 4.83 -4.08 -10.65
C CYS A 530 4.86 -4.43 -9.16
N ALA A 531 3.88 -3.96 -8.38
CA ALA A 531 3.78 -4.27 -6.96
C ALA A 531 3.61 -5.78 -6.69
N LEU A 532 2.75 -6.46 -7.46
CA LEU A 532 2.54 -7.91 -7.32
C LEU A 532 3.82 -8.70 -7.63
N ASN A 533 4.50 -8.38 -8.73
CA ASN A 533 5.74 -9.05 -9.10
C ASN A 533 6.84 -8.83 -8.07
N THR A 534 6.98 -7.61 -7.55
CA THR A 534 8.01 -7.27 -6.55
C THR A 534 7.79 -8.01 -5.24
N VAL A 535 6.52 -8.14 -4.81
CA VAL A 535 6.18 -8.91 -3.60
C VAL A 535 6.38 -10.41 -3.82
N ILE A 536 6.01 -10.96 -4.98
CA ILE A 536 6.28 -12.38 -5.31
C ILE A 536 7.78 -12.66 -5.30
N GLU A 537 8.58 -11.77 -5.88
CA GLU A 537 10.04 -11.89 -5.92
C GLU A 537 10.65 -11.86 -4.51
N HIS A 538 10.15 -11.00 -3.61
CA HIS A 538 10.54 -11.00 -2.19
C HIS A 538 10.26 -12.33 -1.51
N MET A 539 9.07 -12.90 -1.73
CA MET A 539 8.70 -14.17 -1.12
C MET A 539 9.64 -15.29 -1.57
N ILE A 540 9.92 -15.37 -2.88
CA ILE A 540 10.83 -16.37 -3.44
C ILE A 540 12.23 -16.26 -2.82
N ARG A 541 12.73 -15.03 -2.67
CA ARG A 541 14.06 -14.77 -2.10
C ARG A 541 14.15 -15.06 -0.61
N ASN A 542 13.08 -14.79 0.13
CA ASN A 542 13.01 -15.10 1.56
C ASN A 542 12.83 -16.61 1.82
N GLU A 543 12.23 -17.36 0.90
CA GLU A 543 12.15 -18.83 0.98
C GLU A 543 13.49 -19.52 0.66
N SER A 544 14.36 -18.86 -0.13
CA SER A 544 15.69 -19.38 -0.50
C SER A 544 16.81 -19.09 0.51
N ARG A 545 16.54 -18.24 1.51
CA ARG A 545 17.43 -17.98 2.66
C ARG A 545 17.12 -18.97 3.78
#